data_AF-A0A371L5T3-F1
#
_entry.id   AF-A0A371L5T3-F1
#
_cell.length_a   1.000
_cell.length_b   1.000
_cell.length_c   1.000
_cell.angle_alpha   90.00
_cell.angle_beta   90.00
_cell.angle_gamma   90.00
#
_symmetry.space_group_name_H-M   'P 1'
#
loop_
_entity.id
_entity.type
_entity.pdbx_description
1 polymer ?
#
loop_
_entity_poly.entity_id
_entity_poly.type
_entity_poly.pdbx_seq_one_letter_code
_entity_poly.pdbx_strand_id
1 'polypeptide(L)' 'MALSVNMTVAVPPETVKKLNDRASEHGMSRSAYVRHLINQAPDSPFETPEVQLTDEPPAEA' A
#
# COMPACT_ATOMS: atom_id res chain seq x y z
N MET A 1 8.55 11.72 -19.13
CA MET A 1 9.11 11.94 -17.79
C MET A 1 7.98 11.69 -16.80
N ALA A 2 8.12 10.74 -15.89
CA ALA A 2 7.10 10.56 -14.84
C ALA A 2 7.24 11.71 -13.85
N LEU A 3 6.34 12.70 -13.91
CA LEU A 3 6.26 13.73 -12.88
C LEU A 3 5.77 13.05 -11.60
N SER A 4 6.67 12.84 -10.65
CA SER A 4 6.29 12.50 -9.29
C SER A 4 6.03 13.79 -8.51
N VAL A 5 4.85 13.86 -7.90
CA VAL A 5 4.49 14.92 -6.95
C VAL A 5 4.53 14.35 -5.54
N ASN A 6 5.00 15.15 -4.58
CA ASN A 6 5.01 14.78 -3.17
C ASN A 6 3.63 15.05 -2.57
N MET A 7 3.06 14.06 -1.90
CA MET A 7 1.81 14.16 -1.15
C MET A 7 2.08 13.94 0.33
N THR A 8 1.63 14.86 1.17
CA THR A 8 1.71 14.74 2.64
C THR A 8 0.33 14.40 3.18
N VAL A 9 0.24 13.36 4.00
CA VAL A 9 -1.01 12.93 4.63
C VAL A 9 -0.78 12.86 6.13
N ALA A 10 -1.63 13.55 6.90
CA ALA A 10 -1.64 13.44 8.36
C ALA A 10 -2.39 12.16 8.76
N VAL A 11 -1.73 11.30 9.53
CA VAL A 11 -2.33 10.08 10.06
C VAL A 11 -1.94 9.90 11.53
N PRO A 12 -2.73 9.18 12.34
CA PRO A 12 -2.37 8.87 13.71
C PRO A 12 -1.04 8.09 13.81
N PRO A 13 -0.23 8.29 14.86
CA PRO A 13 1.07 7.61 15.02
C PRO A 13 1.00 6.08 14.95
N GLU A 14 -0.05 5.49 15.53
CA GLU A 14 -0.30 4.05 15.51
C GLU A 14 -0.56 3.52 14.10
N THR A 15 -1.10 4.36 13.21
CA THR A 15 -1.32 4.02 11.80
C THR A 15 0.01 3.98 11.07
N VAL A 16 0.92 4.90 11.35
CA VAL A 16 2.27 4.91 10.75
C VAL A 16 3.03 3.62 11.09
N LYS A 17 2.93 3.17 12.34
CA LYS A 17 3.55 1.91 12.77
C LYS A 17 3.00 0.72 11.97
N LYS A 18 1.66 0.57 11.92
CA LYS A 18 1.01 -0.49 11.15
C LYS A 18 1.39 -0.47 9.67
N LEU A 19 1.45 0.72 9.06
CA LEU A 19 1.86 0.87 7.66
C LEU A 19 3.31 0.41 7.42
N ASN A 20 4.22 0.73 8.34
CA ASN A 20 5.61 0.27 8.23
C ASN A 20 5.74 -1.24 8.41
N ASP A 21 5.04 -1.80 9.40
CA ASP A 21 5.10 -3.24 9.69
C ASP A 21 4.58 -4.05 8.49
N ARG A 22 3.38 -3.70 7.98
CA ARG A 22 2.80 -4.34 6.79
C ARG A 22 3.62 -4.12 5.52
N ALA A 23 4.13 -2.91 5.30
CA ALA A 23 5.01 -2.67 4.15
C ALA A 23 6.25 -3.57 4.21
N SER A 24 6.81 -3.78 5.39
CA SER A 24 7.98 -4.65 5.60
C SER A 24 7.65 -6.13 5.36
N GLU A 25 6.47 -6.61 5.79
CA GLU A 25 5.98 -7.97 5.49
C GLU A 25 5.91 -8.25 3.99
N HIS A 26 5.59 -7.23 3.19
CA HIS A 26 5.53 -7.33 1.72
C HIS A 26 6.81 -6.91 0.99
N GLY A 27 7.91 -6.63 1.71
CA GLY A 27 9.18 -6.19 1.12
C GLY A 27 9.10 -4.83 0.41
N MET A 28 8.12 -3.99 0.77
CA MET A 28 7.86 -2.69 0.15
C MET A 28 8.31 -1.54 1.02
N SER A 29 8.66 -0.41 0.40
CA SER A 29 8.73 0.86 1.15
C SER A 29 7.33 1.27 1.59
N ARG A 30 7.21 1.97 2.73
CA ARG A 30 5.92 2.55 3.18
C ARG A 30 5.20 3.32 2.06
N SER A 31 5.94 4.11 1.28
CA SER A 31 5.34 4.90 0.19
C SER A 31 4.82 4.03 -0.96
N ALA A 32 5.49 2.91 -1.26
CA ALA A 32 5.03 1.97 -2.27
C ALA A 32 3.78 1.23 -1.78
N TYR A 33 3.79 0.78 -0.51
CA TYR A 33 2.64 0.14 0.11
C TYR A 33 1.41 1.06 0.16
N VAL A 34 1.57 2.32 0.54
CA VAL A 34 0.46 3.29 0.55
C VAL A 34 -0.12 3.52 -0.85
N ARG A 35 0.73 3.67 -1.88
CA ARG A 35 0.25 3.78 -3.28
C ARG A 35 -0.50 2.53 -3.72
N HIS A 36 -0.01 1.36 -3.33
CA HIS A 36 -0.64 0.09 -3.65
C HIS A 36 -2.04 -0.02 -3.01
N LEU A 37 -2.17 0.34 -1.73
CA LEU A 37 -3.47 0.40 -1.04
C LEU A 37 -4.43 1.42 -1.68
N ILE A 38 -3.93 2.58 -2.10
CA ILE A 38 -4.75 3.58 -2.81
C ILE A 38 -5.31 2.99 -4.09
N ASN A 39 -4.53 2.22 -4.85
CA ASN A 39 -5.00 1.59 -6.10
C ASN A 39 -5.95 0.41 -5.85
N GLN A 40 -5.85 -0.27 -4.71
CA GLN A 40 -6.78 -1.35 -4.33
C GLN A 40 -8.09 -0.87 -3.70
N ALA A 41 -8.19 0.39 -3.28
CA ALA A 41 -9.36 0.86 -2.56
C ALA A 41 -10.64 0.70 -3.43
N PRO A 42 -11.80 0.31 -2.86
CA PRO A 42 -13.02 0.03 -3.63
C PRO A 42 -13.50 1.19 -4.51
N ASP A 43 -13.34 2.42 -4.02
CA ASP A 43 -13.71 3.65 -4.74
C ASP A 43 -12.49 4.33 -5.38
N SER A 44 -11.41 3.57 -5.57
CA SER A 44 -10.22 4.09 -6.22
C SER A 44 -10.52 4.36 -7.70
N PRO A 45 -10.23 5.57 -8.21
CA PRO A 45 -10.32 5.85 -9.64
C PRO A 45 -9.16 5.26 -10.45
N PHE A 46 -8.22 4.57 -9.78
CA PHE A 46 -7.00 4.03 -10.39
C PHE A 46 -7.14 2.54 -10.73
N GLU A 47 -6.29 2.05 -11.63
CA GLU A 47 -6.26 0.63 -11.97
C GLU A 47 -5.83 -0.21 -10.76
N THR A 48 -6.65 -1.20 -10.42
CA THR A 48 -6.36 -2.15 -9.36
C THR A 48 -5.12 -2.97 -9.71
N PRO A 49 -4.13 -3.10 -8.81
CA PRO A 49 -2.93 -3.86 -9.09
C PRO A 49 -3.23 -5.36 -9.23
N GLU A 50 -2.45 -6.06 -10.06
CA GLU A 50 -2.63 -7.50 -10.36
C GLU A 50 -2.55 -8.41 -9.12
N VAL A 51 -1.82 -7.97 -8.09
CA VAL A 51 -1.65 -8.71 -6.83
C VAL A 51 -2.33 -7.95 -5.71
N GLN A 52 -3.32 -8.57 -5.06
CA GLN A 52 -3.92 -8.03 -3.86
C GLN A 52 -3.09 -8.41 -2.62
N LEU A 53 -2.40 -7.44 -2.01
CA LEU A 53 -1.65 -7.64 -0.76
C LEU A 53 -2.52 -8.01 0.46
N THR A 54 -3.84 -7.85 0.37
CA THR A 54 -4.79 -8.23 1.44
C THR A 54 -5.45 -9.58 1.23
N ASP A 55 -5.28 -10.22 0.07
CA ASP A 55 -5.62 -11.64 -0.08
C ASP A 55 -4.57 -12.44 0.70
N GLU A 56 -5.05 -13.32 1.58
CA GLU A 56 -4.26 -14.23 2.41
C GLU A 56 -3.12 -14.84 1.58
N PRO A 57 -1.87 -14.95 2.10
CA PRO A 57 -0.84 -15.69 1.37
C PRO A 57 -1.44 -17.07 1.06
N PRO A 58 -1.38 -17.53 -0.20
CA PRO A 58 -1.90 -18.85 -0.52
C PRO A 58 -1.22 -19.82 0.42
N ALA A 59 -2.02 -20.49 1.26
CA ALA A 59 -1.54 -21.53 2.15
C ALA A 59 -0.60 -22.42 1.32
N GLU A 60 0.67 -22.47 1.73
CA GLU A 60 1.69 -23.24 1.03
C GLU A 60 1.17 -24.67 0.80
N ALA A 61 1.47 -25.16 -0.39
CA ALA A 61 0.95 -26.37 -1.04
C ALA A 61 1.02 -27.67 -0.21
#